data_AF-A0A4R0F111-F1
#
_entry.id   AF-A0A4R0F111-F1
#
_cell.length_a   1.000
_cell.length_b   1.000
_cell.length_c   1.000
_cell.angle_alpha   90.00
_cell.angle_beta   90.00
_cell.angle_gamma   90.00
#
_symmetry.space_group_name_H-M   'P 1'
#
loop_
_entity.id
_entity.type
_entity.pdbx_description
1 polymer ?
#
loop_
_entity_poly.entity_id
_entity_poly.type
_entity_poly.pdbx_seq_one_letter_code
_entity_poly.pdbx_strand_id
1 'polypeptide(L)'
;MGEVDQMLELLEETKTSFIDHYNIHPISLEHLFPGRNVDSLNKDNNKIKDYCINYFDEILHKIGIIKDDKDSHESIFLYLDNKINELNSLVIRLDSEGKQSIPLFSVFDLLQNVDMKLDGELKKNRDRDVSEEQKQVFEDIENTRSKINEEYERLELMSDDYKHREAQKIYENDAVKFDKISKRYEKAFYVLILILILYFLGAKVYIPEVNIFSLKVSFTNKIHGDLLTEFYIQKISLLILSTTLLAFLLKRSFMYRRLADDAYRTSKELIALPRFIKELPQDMQDKVHFDLAYKYFGNGIHHESYTGGENLMHENIKANTDFIKAVKDLTPKVEVPKAEAVKDDKAPKDAA
;
A
#
# COMPACT_ATOMS: atom_id res chain seq x y z
N MET A 1 10.18 -16.74 69.79
CA MET A 1 10.16 -17.03 68.34
C MET A 1 8.71 -17.12 67.94
N GLY A 2 8.24 -16.29 67.01
CA GLY A 2 6.84 -16.32 66.59
C GLY A 2 6.53 -17.60 65.81
N GLU A 3 5.27 -18.02 65.75
CA GLU A 3 4.84 -19.21 64.98
C GLU A 3 5.29 -19.16 63.50
N VAL A 4 5.36 -17.97 62.89
CA VAL A 4 5.85 -17.77 61.51
C VAL A 4 7.36 -17.97 61.41
N ASP A 5 8.13 -17.62 62.45
CA ASP A 5 9.58 -17.89 62.48
C ASP A 5 9.86 -19.38 62.52
N GLN A 6 9.09 -20.13 63.32
CA GLN A 6 9.21 -21.58 63.43
C GLN A 6 8.89 -22.27 62.10
N MET A 7 7.89 -21.76 61.36
CA MET A 7 7.54 -22.24 60.04
C MET A 7 8.65 -22.01 59.00
N LEU A 8 9.26 -20.82 59.01
CA LEU A 8 10.40 -20.49 58.14
C LEU A 8 11.62 -21.38 58.44
N GLU A 9 11.92 -21.58 59.72
CA GLU A 9 12.99 -22.46 60.18
C GLU A 9 12.74 -23.91 59.73
N LEU A 10 11.53 -24.42 59.92
CA LEU A 10 11.14 -25.75 59.48
C LEU A 10 11.25 -25.94 57.96
N LEU A 11 10.89 -24.92 57.18
CA LEU A 11 10.97 -24.96 55.73
C LEU A 11 12.43 -24.96 55.24
N GLU A 12 13.32 -24.19 55.87
CA GLU A 12 14.76 -24.20 55.59
C GLU A 12 15.43 -25.54 55.97
N GLU A 13 15.04 -26.12 57.10
CA GLU A 13 15.48 -27.46 57.49
C GLU A 13 15.02 -28.51 56.46
N THR A 14 13.76 -28.44 56.04
CA THR A 14 13.19 -29.34 55.01
C THR A 14 13.93 -29.21 53.67
N LYS A 15 14.23 -27.98 53.24
CA LYS A 15 15.02 -27.71 52.04
C LYS A 15 16.42 -28.32 52.14
N THR A 16 17.09 -28.14 53.28
CA THR A 16 18.43 -28.67 53.53
C THR A 16 18.42 -30.20 53.48
N SER A 17 17.47 -30.85 54.16
CA SER A 17 17.31 -32.31 54.10
C SER A 17 17.00 -32.82 52.68
N PHE A 18 16.19 -32.10 51.90
CA PHE A 18 15.91 -32.44 50.51
C PHE A 18 17.18 -32.39 49.63
N ILE A 19 17.99 -31.34 49.78
CA ILE A 19 19.25 -31.17 49.04
C ILE A 19 20.24 -32.29 49.40
N ASP A 20 20.42 -32.54 50.69
CA ASP A 20 21.37 -33.54 51.19
C ASP A 20 20.99 -34.95 50.72
N HIS A 21 19.72 -35.33 50.84
CA HIS A 21 19.25 -36.64 50.40
C HIS A 21 19.45 -36.86 48.89
N TYR A 22 19.13 -35.85 48.06
CA TYR A 22 19.25 -35.98 46.61
C TYR A 22 20.71 -35.93 46.12
N ASN A 23 21.62 -35.31 46.88
CA ASN A 23 23.06 -35.34 46.61
C ASN A 23 23.67 -36.72 46.94
N ILE A 24 23.15 -37.42 47.96
CA ILE A 24 23.65 -38.72 48.42
C ILE A 24 23.07 -39.89 47.61
N HIS A 25 21.81 -39.79 47.18
CA HIS A 25 21.10 -40.83 46.43
C HIS A 25 20.44 -40.28 45.16
N PRO A 26 21.19 -40.01 44.08
CA PRO A 26 20.59 -39.73 42.79
C PRO A 26 19.77 -40.96 42.36
N ILE A 27 18.46 -40.79 42.22
CA ILE A 27 17.53 -41.88 41.91
C ILE A 27 17.96 -42.55 40.60
N SER A 28 18.45 -43.79 40.65
CA SER A 28 18.66 -44.59 39.45
C SER A 28 17.29 -45.10 38.98
N LEU A 29 16.67 -44.45 38.00
CA LEU A 29 15.37 -44.87 37.45
C LEU A 29 15.46 -46.06 36.48
N GLU A 30 16.59 -46.78 36.48
CA GLU A 30 16.90 -47.89 35.56
C GLU A 30 15.81 -48.97 35.55
N HIS A 31 15.16 -49.18 36.69
CA HIS A 31 14.12 -50.18 36.89
C HIS A 31 12.70 -49.71 36.54
N LEU A 32 12.45 -48.40 36.42
CA LEU A 32 11.13 -47.84 36.11
C LEU A 32 10.93 -47.55 34.61
N PHE A 33 12.01 -47.34 33.86
CA PHE A 33 11.96 -47.07 32.42
C PHE A 33 13.02 -47.87 31.64
N PRO A 34 12.84 -49.19 31.47
CA PRO A 34 13.79 -50.01 30.71
C PRO A 34 13.87 -49.51 29.26
N GLY A 35 15.06 -49.13 28.82
CA GLY A 35 15.35 -48.73 27.43
C GLY A 35 15.55 -47.24 27.17
N ARG A 36 15.41 -46.35 28.18
CA ARG A 36 15.87 -44.95 28.06
C ARG A 36 17.34 -44.83 28.47
N ASN A 37 18.06 -43.94 27.78
CA ASN A 37 19.45 -43.63 28.12
C ASN A 37 19.54 -43.03 29.53
N VAL A 38 20.29 -43.67 30.42
CA VAL A 38 20.51 -43.29 31.82
C VAL A 38 20.99 -41.84 31.96
N ASP A 39 21.80 -41.36 31.02
CA ASP A 39 22.31 -39.98 31.03
C ASP A 39 21.19 -38.95 30.78
N SER A 40 20.19 -39.30 29.97
CA SER A 40 19.05 -38.40 29.70
C SER A 40 18.10 -38.30 30.90
N LEU A 41 17.85 -39.42 31.58
CA LEU A 41 17.02 -39.48 32.79
C LEU A 41 17.66 -38.71 33.96
N ASN A 42 18.98 -38.85 34.14
CA ASN A 42 19.71 -38.11 35.17
C ASN A 42 19.70 -36.59 34.91
N LYS A 43 19.75 -36.17 33.64
CA LYS A 43 19.69 -34.74 33.26
C LYS A 43 18.33 -34.11 33.57
N ASP A 44 17.24 -34.83 33.30
CA ASP A 44 15.88 -34.32 33.57
C ASP A 44 15.58 -34.30 35.07
N ASN A 45 16.05 -35.29 35.83
CA ASN A 45 15.95 -35.34 37.28
C ASN A 45 16.69 -34.18 37.98
N ASN A 46 17.91 -33.86 37.53
CA ASN A 46 18.66 -32.71 38.05
C ASN A 46 17.93 -31.39 37.79
N LYS A 47 17.29 -31.22 36.63
CA LYS A 47 16.48 -30.02 36.36
C LYS A 47 15.29 -29.91 37.31
N ILE A 48 14.56 -31.01 37.56
CA ILE A 48 13.41 -30.99 38.47
C ILE A 48 13.87 -30.68 39.91
N LYS A 49 14.99 -31.24 40.35
CA LYS A 49 15.62 -30.89 41.64
C LYS A 49 15.92 -29.39 41.72
N ASP A 50 16.56 -28.83 40.69
CA ASP A 50 16.88 -27.39 40.65
C ASP A 50 15.60 -26.54 40.70
N TYR A 51 14.52 -26.95 40.02
CA TYR A 51 13.23 -26.29 40.13
C TYR A 51 12.65 -26.35 41.55
N CYS A 52 12.70 -27.51 42.23
CA CYS A 52 12.24 -27.61 43.60
C CYS A 52 13.02 -26.68 44.54
N ILE A 53 14.35 -26.62 44.40
CA ILE A 53 15.20 -25.71 45.21
C ILE A 53 14.79 -24.25 44.99
N ASN A 54 14.59 -23.84 43.73
CA ASN A 54 14.13 -22.49 43.42
C ASN A 54 12.75 -22.19 44.05
N TYR A 55 11.82 -23.16 44.02
CA TYR A 55 10.53 -22.99 44.68
C TYR A 55 10.66 -22.84 46.21
N PHE A 56 11.55 -23.59 46.87
CA PHE A 56 11.82 -23.39 48.29
C PHE A 56 12.26 -21.95 48.57
N ASP A 57 13.20 -21.43 47.78
CA ASP A 57 13.71 -20.06 47.93
C ASP A 57 12.62 -19.01 47.70
N GLU A 58 11.81 -19.18 46.65
CA GLU A 58 10.72 -18.27 46.35
C GLU A 58 9.65 -18.26 47.45
N ILE A 59 9.27 -19.43 47.96
CA ILE A 59 8.29 -19.56 49.05
C ILE A 59 8.82 -18.90 50.33
N LEU A 60 10.09 -19.15 50.70
CA LEU A 60 10.72 -18.53 51.86
C LEU A 60 10.72 -17.00 51.76
N HIS A 61 11.07 -16.47 50.59
CA HIS A 61 11.04 -15.04 50.33
C HIS A 61 9.61 -14.46 50.42
N LYS A 62 8.62 -15.13 49.80
CA LYS A 62 7.21 -14.69 49.82
C LYS A 62 6.62 -14.71 51.23
N ILE A 63 6.91 -15.73 52.03
CA ILE A 63 6.52 -15.80 53.45
C ILE A 63 7.19 -14.67 54.24
N GLY A 64 8.46 -14.37 53.96
CA GLY A 64 9.18 -13.25 54.56
C GLY A 64 8.51 -11.89 54.33
N ILE A 65 7.94 -11.65 53.14
CA ILE A 65 7.22 -10.40 52.82
C ILE A 65 5.93 -10.24 53.65
N ILE A 66 5.19 -11.32 53.86
CA ILE A 66 3.88 -11.27 54.55
C ILE A 66 3.97 -11.47 56.07
N LYS A 67 5.17 -11.79 56.58
CA LYS A 67 5.42 -12.12 57.99
C LYS A 67 5.02 -11.00 58.96
N ASP A 68 5.24 -9.75 58.57
CA ASP A 68 5.01 -8.59 59.44
C ASP A 68 3.52 -8.25 59.61
N ASP A 69 2.64 -8.82 58.77
CA ASP A 69 1.19 -8.62 58.77
C ASP A 69 0.43 -9.93 59.06
N LYS A 70 0.90 -10.66 60.08
CA LYS A 70 0.36 -12.00 60.42
C LYS A 70 -1.15 -12.02 60.59
N ASP A 71 -1.70 -11.02 61.28
CA ASP A 71 -3.12 -10.97 61.66
C ASP A 71 -4.04 -10.85 60.43
N SER A 72 -3.61 -10.12 59.39
CA SER A 72 -4.38 -9.98 58.15
C SER A 72 -4.34 -11.24 57.27
N HIS A 73 -3.39 -12.13 57.53
CA HIS A 73 -3.08 -13.32 56.73
C HIS A 73 -3.22 -14.64 57.50
N GLU A 74 -3.89 -14.66 58.66
CA GLU A 74 -3.99 -15.85 59.53
C GLU A 74 -4.39 -17.13 58.76
N SER A 75 -5.34 -17.01 57.82
CA SER A 75 -5.81 -18.13 57.00
C SER A 75 -4.75 -18.70 56.04
N ILE A 76 -3.81 -17.88 55.53
CA ILE A 76 -2.71 -18.38 54.70
C ILE A 76 -1.68 -19.08 55.56
N PHE A 77 -1.37 -18.56 56.75
CA PHE A 77 -0.40 -19.17 57.64
C PHE A 77 -0.86 -20.54 58.14
N LEU A 78 -2.15 -20.70 58.48
CA LEU A 78 -2.72 -22.02 58.79
C LEU A 78 -2.61 -23.03 57.63
N TYR A 79 -2.82 -22.55 56.40
CA TYR A 79 -2.66 -23.38 55.20
C TYR A 79 -1.19 -23.78 54.98
N LEU A 80 -0.28 -22.82 55.10
CA LEU A 80 1.16 -23.02 54.93
C LEU A 80 1.73 -23.97 55.97
N ASP A 81 1.34 -23.82 57.23
CA ASP A 81 1.79 -24.71 58.31
C ASP A 81 1.46 -26.17 58.00
N ASN A 82 0.22 -26.45 57.60
CA ASN A 82 -0.19 -27.80 57.22
C ASN A 82 0.60 -28.33 56.01
N LYS A 83 0.81 -27.50 54.98
CA LYS A 83 1.53 -27.91 53.77
C LYS A 83 3.02 -28.08 53.99
N ILE A 84 3.66 -27.25 54.81
CA ILE A 84 5.07 -27.39 55.17
C ILE A 84 5.27 -28.65 56.01
N ASN A 85 4.35 -28.97 56.93
CA ASN A 85 4.39 -30.23 57.66
C ASN A 85 4.19 -31.46 56.75
N GLU A 86 3.29 -31.37 55.76
CA GLU A 86 3.12 -32.41 54.74
C GLU A 86 4.41 -32.61 53.92
N LEU A 87 5.01 -31.51 53.46
CA LEU A 87 6.29 -31.49 52.73
C LEU A 87 7.42 -32.10 53.56
N ASN A 88 7.53 -31.67 54.81
CA ASN A 88 8.52 -32.16 55.75
C ASN A 88 8.33 -33.67 55.97
N SER A 89 7.10 -34.16 56.07
CA SER A 89 6.84 -35.59 56.18
C SER A 89 7.24 -36.40 54.93
N LEU A 90 7.20 -35.79 53.74
CA LEU A 90 7.65 -36.42 52.49
C LEU A 90 9.17 -36.48 52.40
N VAL A 91 9.87 -35.52 53.02
CA VAL A 91 11.33 -35.41 53.01
C VAL A 91 11.98 -36.17 54.18
N ILE A 92 11.40 -36.11 55.40
CA ILE A 92 11.99 -36.67 56.64
C ILE A 92 11.59 -38.13 56.90
N ARG A 93 10.51 -38.69 56.32
CA ARG A 93 10.18 -40.14 56.46
C ARG A 93 11.27 -41.11 55.94
N LEU A 94 12.40 -40.59 55.48
CA LEU A 94 13.41 -41.30 54.72
C LEU A 94 14.67 -41.66 55.51
N ASP A 95 14.72 -41.36 56.82
CA ASP A 95 15.91 -41.64 57.64
C ASP A 95 15.89 -43.02 58.33
N SER A 96 14.73 -43.71 58.39
CA SER A 96 14.60 -44.93 59.21
C SER A 96 14.81 -46.27 58.49
N GLU A 97 14.77 -46.35 57.15
CA GLU A 97 14.88 -47.65 56.44
C GLU A 97 15.75 -47.67 55.17
N GLY A 98 16.65 -46.70 55.00
CA GLY A 98 17.90 -46.86 54.24
C GLY A 98 17.82 -47.20 52.74
N LYS A 99 16.65 -47.15 52.08
CA LYS A 99 16.50 -47.28 50.60
C LYS A 99 15.07 -46.96 50.18
N GLN A 100 14.70 -45.68 50.11
CA GLN A 100 13.49 -45.25 49.38
C GLN A 100 13.74 -43.92 48.68
N SER A 101 13.24 -43.82 47.45
CA SER A 101 13.37 -42.64 46.58
C SER A 101 12.38 -41.55 47.01
N ILE A 102 12.85 -40.31 47.16
CA ILE A 102 11.97 -39.14 47.28
C ILE A 102 11.02 -39.10 46.06
N PRO A 103 9.69 -39.04 46.25
CA PRO A 103 8.75 -38.84 45.16
C PRO A 103 8.85 -37.38 44.67
N LEU A 104 9.83 -37.11 43.82
CA LEU A 104 10.21 -35.77 43.36
C LEU A 104 9.03 -34.98 42.77
N PHE A 105 8.13 -35.66 42.05
CA PHE A 105 6.92 -35.05 41.52
C PHE A 105 5.93 -34.63 42.60
N SER A 106 5.80 -35.38 43.70
CA SER A 106 4.94 -35.00 44.82
C SER A 106 5.48 -33.80 45.58
N VAL A 107 6.81 -33.72 45.75
CA VAL A 107 7.49 -32.55 46.32
C VAL A 107 7.27 -31.33 45.44
N PHE A 108 7.46 -31.48 44.13
CA PHE A 108 7.24 -30.41 43.15
C PHE A 108 5.80 -29.90 43.14
N ASP A 109 4.81 -30.81 43.09
CA ASP A 109 3.39 -30.45 43.06
C ASP A 109 2.98 -29.69 44.34
N LEU A 110 3.48 -30.13 45.50
CA LEU A 110 3.17 -29.46 46.76
C LEU A 110 3.80 -28.06 46.83
N LEU A 111 5.07 -27.91 46.42
CA LEU A 111 5.74 -26.61 46.35
C LEU A 111 5.02 -25.66 45.39
N GLN A 112 4.65 -26.13 44.20
CA GLN A 112 3.92 -25.33 43.22
C GLN A 112 2.56 -24.87 43.76
N ASN A 113 1.82 -25.75 44.44
CA ASN A 113 0.53 -25.41 45.04
C ASN A 113 0.67 -24.34 46.13
N VAL A 114 1.71 -24.42 46.95
CA VAL A 114 2.02 -23.42 47.98
C VAL A 114 2.36 -22.08 47.32
N ASP A 115 3.20 -22.10 46.30
CA ASP A 115 3.64 -20.91 45.58
C ASP A 115 2.48 -20.16 44.92
N MET A 116 1.62 -20.89 44.19
CA MET A 116 0.43 -20.32 43.55
C MET A 116 -0.54 -19.68 44.55
N LYS A 117 -0.67 -20.28 45.75
CA LYS A 117 -1.54 -19.75 46.79
C LYS A 117 -0.98 -18.46 47.41
N LEU A 118 0.34 -18.42 47.65
CA LEU A 118 1.04 -17.22 48.12
C LEU A 118 0.94 -16.07 47.12
N ASP A 119 1.10 -16.34 45.83
CA ASP A 119 0.93 -15.33 44.78
C ASP A 119 -0.47 -14.72 44.75
N GLY A 120 -1.49 -15.55 45.01
CA GLY A 120 -2.87 -15.10 45.11
C GLY A 120 -3.10 -14.12 46.26
N GLU A 121 -2.50 -14.38 47.43
CA GLU A 121 -2.63 -13.48 48.59
C GLU A 121 -1.78 -12.21 48.45
N LEU A 122 -0.57 -12.30 47.89
CA LEU A 122 0.25 -11.13 47.58
C LEU A 122 -0.43 -10.18 46.58
N LYS A 123 -1.12 -10.72 45.57
CA LYS A 123 -1.91 -9.91 44.63
C LYS A 123 -3.08 -9.21 45.33
N LYS A 124 -3.82 -9.91 46.19
CA LYS A 124 -4.92 -9.31 46.98
C LYS A 124 -4.42 -8.21 47.91
N ASN A 125 -3.22 -8.35 48.47
CA ASN A 125 -2.64 -7.31 49.32
C ASN A 125 -2.19 -6.10 48.49
N ARG A 126 -1.57 -6.35 47.33
CA ARG A 126 -1.21 -5.29 46.36
C ARG A 126 -2.42 -4.49 45.88
N ASP A 127 -3.57 -5.14 45.73
CA ASP A 127 -4.83 -4.50 45.32
C ASP A 127 -5.53 -3.75 46.48
N ARG A 128 -5.19 -4.06 47.75
CA ARG A 128 -5.70 -3.35 48.94
C ARG A 128 -4.92 -2.09 49.29
N ASP A 129 -3.65 -2.00 48.90
CA ASP A 129 -2.73 -0.91 49.30
C ASP A 129 -2.56 0.20 48.25
N VAL A 130 -3.32 0.15 47.14
CA VAL A 130 -3.33 1.23 46.14
C VAL A 130 -4.14 2.42 46.68
N SER A 131 -3.43 3.41 47.24
CA SER A 131 -3.96 4.73 47.58
C SER A 131 -4.81 5.30 46.45
N GLU A 132 -5.94 5.94 46.76
CA GLU A 132 -6.78 6.63 45.78
C GLU A 132 -5.99 7.64 44.92
N GLU A 133 -4.90 8.21 45.44
CA GLU A 133 -3.97 9.06 44.66
C GLU A 133 -3.22 8.27 43.59
N GLN A 134 -2.83 7.02 43.84
CA GLN A 134 -2.14 6.18 42.86
C GLN A 134 -3.09 5.66 41.77
N LYS A 135 -4.36 5.41 42.11
CA LYS A 135 -5.40 5.13 41.11
C LYS A 135 -5.63 6.33 40.20
N GLN A 136 -5.70 7.53 40.78
CA GLN A 136 -5.80 8.78 40.02
C GLN A 136 -4.60 8.97 39.09
N VAL A 137 -3.38 8.74 39.58
CA VAL A 137 -2.17 8.82 38.74
C VAL A 137 -2.17 7.77 37.62
N PHE A 138 -2.63 6.54 37.88
CA PHE A 138 -2.76 5.52 36.83
C PHE A 138 -3.81 5.88 35.78
N GLU A 139 -4.96 6.39 36.21
CA GLU A 139 -6.04 6.83 35.33
C GLU A 139 -5.60 8.04 34.48
N ASP A 140 -4.85 8.98 35.06
CA ASP A 140 -4.22 10.09 34.33
C ASP A 140 -3.16 9.61 33.34
N ILE A 141 -2.33 8.62 33.70
CA ILE A 141 -1.34 8.02 32.80
C ILE A 141 -2.03 7.29 31.64
N GLU A 142 -3.12 6.57 31.89
CA GLU A 142 -3.86 5.83 30.88
C GLU A 142 -4.59 6.78 29.92
N ASN A 143 -5.22 7.84 30.45
CA ASN A 143 -5.80 8.92 29.65
C ASN A 143 -4.73 9.67 28.83
N THR A 144 -3.56 9.92 29.40
CA THR A 144 -2.44 10.55 28.69
C THR A 144 -1.91 9.65 27.59
N ARG A 145 -1.79 8.35 27.85
CA ARG A 145 -1.36 7.36 26.86
C ARG A 145 -2.37 7.24 25.71
N SER A 146 -3.66 7.25 26.01
CA SER A 146 -4.72 7.27 25.00
C SER A 146 -4.62 8.51 24.12
N LYS A 147 -4.46 9.70 24.71
CA LYS A 147 -4.26 10.96 23.96
C LYS A 147 -2.99 10.93 23.10
N ILE A 148 -1.89 10.40 23.61
CA ILE A 148 -0.63 10.27 22.86
C ILE A 148 -0.81 9.31 21.68
N ASN A 149 -1.52 8.20 21.86
CA ASN A 149 -1.80 7.27 20.76
C ASN A 149 -2.69 7.93 19.69
N GLU A 150 -3.73 8.65 20.08
CA GLU A 150 -4.57 9.41 19.14
C GLU A 150 -3.75 10.46 18.37
N GLU A 151 -2.87 11.20 19.06
CA GLU A 151 -1.98 12.15 18.40
C GLU A 151 -0.97 11.46 17.48
N TYR A 152 -0.46 10.29 17.86
CA TYR A 152 0.44 9.49 17.03
C TYR A 152 -0.23 9.02 15.74
N GLU A 153 -1.45 8.46 15.84
CA GLU A 153 -2.25 8.08 14.66
C GLU A 153 -2.53 9.28 13.75
N ARG A 154 -2.85 10.44 14.35
CA ARG A 154 -3.07 11.68 13.60
C ARG A 154 -1.79 12.18 12.91
N LEU A 155 -0.65 12.10 13.57
CA LEU A 155 0.65 12.47 13.00
C LEU A 155 1.06 11.53 11.88
N GLU A 156 0.78 10.23 12.02
CA GLU A 156 1.03 9.25 10.98
C GLU A 156 0.18 9.54 9.73
N LEU A 157 -1.12 9.81 9.89
CA LEU A 157 -1.99 10.24 8.79
C LEU A 157 -1.50 11.53 8.12
N MET A 158 -1.08 12.53 8.91
CA MET A 158 -0.52 13.79 8.38
C MET A 158 0.80 13.58 7.64
N SER A 159 1.67 12.70 8.14
CA SER A 159 2.94 12.35 7.52
C SER A 159 2.72 11.70 6.15
N ASP A 160 1.76 10.77 6.08
CA ASP A 160 1.40 10.12 4.82
C ASP A 160 0.75 11.09 3.83
N ASP A 161 -0.15 11.97 4.27
CA ASP A 161 -0.67 13.05 3.41
C ASP A 161 0.47 13.96 2.88
N TYR A 162 1.49 14.23 3.70
CA TYR A 162 2.64 15.04 3.30
C TYR A 162 3.50 14.37 2.23
N LYS A 163 3.77 13.06 2.37
CA LYS A 163 4.58 12.29 1.39
C LYS A 163 3.97 12.33 -0.01
N HIS A 164 2.65 12.29 -0.12
CA HIS A 164 1.95 12.26 -1.40
C HIS A 164 1.67 13.66 -1.99
N ARG A 165 1.86 14.72 -1.19
CA ARG A 165 1.57 16.11 -1.59
C ARG A 165 2.39 16.60 -2.76
N GLU A 166 3.65 16.18 -2.88
CA GLU A 166 4.51 16.58 -4.00
C GLU A 166 4.04 15.97 -5.32
N ALA A 167 3.77 14.66 -5.33
CA ALA A 167 3.22 13.97 -6.49
C ALA A 167 1.86 14.55 -6.90
N GLN A 168 0.98 14.83 -5.94
CA GLN A 168 -0.30 15.48 -6.19
C GLN A 168 -0.12 16.82 -6.91
N LYS A 169 0.76 17.69 -6.40
CA LYS A 169 1.00 19.02 -6.99
C LYS A 169 1.50 18.93 -8.43
N ILE A 170 2.30 17.91 -8.77
CA ILE A 170 2.77 17.70 -10.13
C ILE A 170 1.59 17.42 -11.07
N TYR A 171 0.75 16.43 -10.74
CA TYR A 171 -0.40 16.07 -11.58
C TYR A 171 -1.48 17.15 -11.63
N GLU A 172 -1.71 17.88 -10.53
CA GLU A 172 -2.65 19.00 -10.49
C GLU A 172 -2.17 20.17 -11.37
N ASN A 173 -0.87 20.49 -11.31
CA ASN A 173 -0.28 21.50 -12.19
C ASN A 173 -0.34 21.08 -13.67
N ASP A 174 -0.08 19.81 -13.96
CA ASP A 174 -0.18 19.28 -15.32
C ASP A 174 -1.61 19.30 -15.85
N ALA A 175 -2.61 18.97 -15.03
CA ALA A 175 -4.02 19.09 -15.39
C ALA A 175 -4.39 20.52 -15.80
N VAL A 176 -4.00 21.51 -14.97
CA VAL A 176 -4.22 22.94 -15.27
C VAL A 176 -3.48 23.37 -16.54
N LYS A 177 -2.26 22.87 -16.76
CA LYS A 177 -1.44 23.19 -17.93
C LYS A 177 -2.07 22.63 -19.21
N PHE A 178 -2.50 21.37 -19.21
CA PHE A 178 -3.14 20.73 -20.36
C PHE A 178 -4.51 21.34 -20.67
N ASP A 179 -5.31 21.69 -19.67
CA ASP A 179 -6.59 22.40 -19.86
C ASP A 179 -6.37 23.77 -20.53
N LYS A 180 -5.36 24.54 -20.07
CA LYS A 180 -4.98 25.81 -20.71
C LYS A 180 -4.56 25.63 -22.17
N ILE A 181 -3.81 24.57 -22.48
CA ILE A 181 -3.38 24.26 -23.85
C ILE A 181 -4.59 23.86 -24.70
N SER A 182 -5.49 23.01 -24.19
CA SER A 182 -6.72 22.62 -24.87
C SER A 182 -7.58 23.84 -25.25
N LYS A 183 -7.82 24.72 -24.28
CA LYS A 183 -8.56 25.98 -24.49
C LYS A 183 -7.90 26.90 -25.53
N ARG A 184 -6.57 26.90 -25.67
CA ARG A 184 -5.87 27.66 -26.72
C ARG A 184 -6.16 27.08 -28.11
N TYR A 185 -6.12 25.75 -28.26
CA TYR A 185 -6.46 25.09 -29.53
C TYR A 185 -7.94 25.27 -29.88
N GLU A 186 -8.83 25.19 -28.90
CA GLU A 186 -10.27 25.47 -29.09
C GLU A 186 -10.52 26.91 -29.54
N LYS A 187 -9.87 27.90 -28.90
CA LYS A 187 -9.94 29.29 -29.36
C LYS A 187 -9.40 29.48 -30.77
N ALA A 188 -8.26 28.87 -31.09
CA ALA A 188 -7.67 28.92 -32.42
C ALA A 188 -8.61 28.33 -33.48
N PHE A 189 -9.31 27.23 -33.15
CA PHE A 189 -10.32 26.62 -34.01
C PHE A 189 -11.47 27.58 -34.32
N TYR A 190 -12.07 28.21 -33.31
CA TYR A 190 -13.17 29.16 -33.53
C TYR A 190 -12.72 30.43 -34.28
N VAL A 191 -11.52 30.93 -34.00
CA VAL A 191 -10.93 32.06 -34.74
C VAL A 191 -10.72 31.70 -36.21
N LEU A 192 -10.24 30.49 -36.50
CA LEU A 192 -10.04 30.03 -37.87
C LEU A 192 -11.39 29.91 -38.63
N ILE A 193 -12.43 29.37 -37.98
CA ILE A 193 -13.80 29.34 -38.54
C ILE A 193 -14.28 30.75 -38.87
N LEU A 194 -14.10 31.70 -37.95
CA LEU A 194 -14.51 33.08 -38.16
C LEU A 194 -13.79 33.71 -39.37
N ILE A 195 -12.47 33.51 -39.48
CA ILE A 195 -11.67 33.98 -40.62
C ILE A 195 -12.17 33.36 -41.93
N LEU A 196 -12.47 32.05 -41.93
CA LEU A 196 -13.02 31.37 -43.10
C LEU A 196 -14.38 31.93 -43.52
N ILE A 197 -15.30 32.12 -42.59
CA ILE A 197 -16.63 32.69 -42.86
C ILE A 197 -16.48 34.10 -43.45
N LEU A 198 -15.63 34.95 -42.85
CA LEU A 198 -15.38 36.31 -43.35
C LEU A 198 -14.77 36.28 -44.77
N TYR A 199 -13.83 35.38 -45.04
CA TYR A 199 -13.24 35.19 -46.36
C TYR A 199 -14.28 34.75 -47.41
N PHE A 200 -15.15 33.80 -47.07
CA PHE A 200 -16.19 33.30 -47.99
C PHE A 200 -17.33 34.29 -48.20
N LEU A 201 -17.70 35.11 -47.21
CA LEU A 201 -18.67 36.20 -47.35
C LEU A 201 -18.20 37.34 -48.26
N GLY A 202 -16.94 37.32 -48.72
CA GLY A 202 -16.40 38.37 -49.58
C GLY A 202 -16.12 39.67 -48.84
N ALA A 203 -15.99 39.62 -47.50
CA ALA A 203 -15.44 40.74 -46.77
C ALA A 203 -14.03 40.99 -47.31
N LYS A 204 -13.79 42.18 -47.89
CA LYS A 204 -12.46 42.62 -48.34
C LYS A 204 -11.59 42.88 -47.12
N VAL A 205 -11.18 41.81 -46.43
CA VAL A 205 -10.20 41.88 -45.36
C VAL A 205 -8.87 42.15 -46.05
N TYR A 206 -8.46 43.41 -46.02
CA TYR A 206 -7.16 43.86 -46.50
C TYR A 206 -6.12 43.32 -45.52
N ILE A 207 -5.61 42.12 -45.75
CA ILE A 207 -4.51 41.57 -44.97
C ILE A 207 -3.24 42.25 -45.51
N PRO A 208 -2.57 43.14 -44.75
CA PRO A 208 -1.28 43.69 -45.18
C PRO A 208 -0.28 42.54 -45.32
N GLU A 209 0.60 42.62 -46.31
CA GLU A 209 1.58 41.58 -46.67
C GLU A 209 2.23 40.96 -45.43
N VAL A 210 1.89 39.70 -45.12
CA VAL A 210 2.46 38.99 -43.98
C VAL A 210 3.68 38.24 -44.48
N ASN A 211 4.88 38.73 -44.17
CA ASN A 211 6.13 38.04 -44.46
C ASN A 211 6.29 36.87 -43.49
N ILE A 212 5.99 35.66 -43.93
CA ILE A 212 6.34 34.44 -43.22
C ILE A 212 7.55 33.82 -43.92
N PHE A 213 8.71 33.90 -43.28
CA PHE A 213 9.91 33.08 -43.60
C PHE A 213 10.25 32.97 -45.10
N SER A 214 10.30 34.12 -45.79
CA SER A 214 10.65 34.28 -47.22
C SER A 214 9.53 34.02 -48.26
N LEU A 215 8.30 33.73 -47.83
CA LEU A 215 7.15 33.60 -48.74
C LEU A 215 6.30 34.87 -48.70
N LYS A 216 6.40 35.71 -49.74
CA LYS A 216 5.49 36.85 -49.94
C LYS A 216 4.14 36.34 -50.43
N VAL A 217 3.22 36.11 -49.50
CA VAL A 217 1.82 35.81 -49.84
C VAL A 217 1.08 37.13 -50.00
N SER A 218 1.00 37.64 -51.23
CA SER A 218 0.11 38.76 -51.57
C SER A 218 -1.23 38.21 -52.06
N PHE A 219 -2.31 38.40 -51.30
CA PHE A 219 -3.66 38.20 -51.82
C PHE A 219 -4.00 39.40 -52.71
N THR A 220 -3.62 39.31 -53.97
CA THR A 220 -3.73 40.41 -54.94
C THR A 220 -5.19 40.79 -55.13
N ASN A 221 -5.55 42.02 -54.77
CA ASN A 221 -6.82 42.69 -55.10
C ASN A 221 -7.02 42.92 -56.63
N LYS A 222 -6.40 42.13 -57.51
CA LYS A 222 -6.48 42.25 -58.99
C LYS A 222 -6.94 40.96 -59.68
N ILE A 223 -7.69 40.08 -59.02
CA ILE A 223 -8.38 38.97 -59.71
C ILE A 223 -9.80 39.43 -60.08
N HIS A 224 -9.89 40.50 -60.86
CA HIS A 224 -11.13 40.93 -61.56
C HIS A 224 -10.81 41.05 -63.06
N GLY A 225 -10.24 40.00 -63.63
CA GLY A 225 -10.02 39.85 -65.07
C GLY A 225 -10.10 38.39 -65.45
N ASP A 226 -11.15 38.01 -66.20
CA ASP A 226 -11.46 36.80 -66.98
C ASP A 226 -11.07 35.38 -66.51
N LEU A 227 -10.39 35.19 -65.39
CA LEU A 227 -9.99 33.88 -64.88
C LEU A 227 -10.92 33.43 -63.74
N LEU A 228 -12.21 33.31 -64.06
CA LEU A 228 -13.25 32.74 -63.18
C LEU A 228 -12.78 31.39 -62.60
N THR A 229 -12.16 30.55 -63.43
CA THR A 229 -11.71 29.20 -63.04
C THR A 229 -10.62 29.20 -61.97
N GLU A 230 -9.61 30.07 -62.06
CA GLU A 230 -8.52 30.15 -61.08
C GLU A 230 -9.02 30.58 -59.70
N PHE A 231 -9.98 31.50 -59.66
CA PHE A 231 -10.63 31.96 -58.43
C PHE A 231 -11.38 30.82 -57.71
N TYR A 232 -12.11 29.98 -58.45
CA TYR A 232 -12.80 28.82 -57.87
C TYR A 232 -11.82 27.75 -57.40
N ILE A 233 -10.75 27.47 -58.16
CA ILE A 233 -9.70 26.52 -57.75
C ILE A 233 -9.02 26.97 -56.45
N GLN A 234 -8.70 28.26 -56.32
CA GLN A 234 -8.11 28.81 -55.10
C GLN A 234 -9.04 28.66 -53.89
N LYS A 235 -10.34 28.93 -54.05
CA LYS A 235 -11.33 28.76 -52.98
C LYS A 235 -11.49 27.30 -52.55
N ILE A 236 -11.55 26.37 -53.50
CA ILE A 236 -11.68 24.94 -53.23
C ILE A 236 -10.41 24.42 -52.53
N SER A 237 -9.22 24.79 -53.01
CA SER A 237 -7.95 24.40 -52.40
C SER A 237 -7.82 24.94 -50.97
N LEU A 238 -8.19 26.22 -50.76
CA LEU A 238 -8.23 26.81 -49.41
C LEU A 238 -9.23 26.08 -48.51
N LEU A 239 -10.39 25.68 -49.03
CA LEU A 239 -11.40 24.95 -48.28
C LEU A 239 -10.86 23.60 -47.80
N ILE A 240 -10.21 22.83 -48.67
CA ILE A 240 -9.60 21.53 -48.32
C ILE A 240 -8.46 21.68 -47.30
N LEU A 241 -7.59 22.68 -47.48
CA LEU A 241 -6.49 22.94 -46.55
C LEU A 241 -7.01 23.44 -45.20
N SER A 242 -8.09 24.20 -45.20
CA SER A 242 -8.70 24.71 -43.99
C SER A 242 -9.42 23.62 -43.22
N THR A 243 -10.19 22.74 -43.87
CA THR A 243 -10.87 21.62 -43.20
C THR A 243 -9.88 20.67 -42.54
N THR A 244 -8.76 20.37 -43.19
CA THR A 244 -7.68 19.56 -42.61
C THR A 244 -7.02 20.24 -41.40
N LEU A 245 -6.79 21.55 -41.46
CA LEU A 245 -6.28 22.32 -40.33
C LEU A 245 -7.27 22.40 -39.16
N LEU A 246 -8.56 22.63 -39.46
CA LEU A 246 -9.67 22.59 -38.48
C LEU A 246 -9.70 21.24 -37.76
N ALA A 247 -9.66 20.14 -38.51
CA ALA A 247 -9.66 18.78 -37.96
C ALA A 247 -8.43 18.54 -37.08
N PHE A 248 -7.26 19.03 -37.47
CA PHE A 248 -6.04 18.95 -36.66
C PHE A 248 -6.15 19.72 -35.34
N LEU A 249 -6.63 20.98 -35.37
CA LEU A 249 -6.80 21.81 -34.18
C LEU A 249 -7.80 21.18 -33.21
N LEU A 250 -8.90 20.66 -33.74
CA LEU A 250 -9.94 19.98 -32.97
C LEU A 250 -9.40 18.68 -32.33
N LYS A 251 -8.65 17.86 -33.09
CA LYS A 251 -7.97 16.66 -32.56
C LYS A 251 -7.00 17.00 -31.44
N ARG A 252 -6.16 18.03 -31.63
CA ARG A 252 -5.22 18.49 -30.60
C ARG A 252 -5.94 19.00 -29.36
N SER A 253 -7.03 19.76 -29.53
CA SER A 253 -7.84 20.25 -28.42
C SER A 253 -8.41 19.10 -27.57
N PHE A 254 -9.03 18.10 -28.20
CA PHE A 254 -9.57 16.93 -27.50
C PHE A 254 -8.50 16.10 -26.81
N MET A 255 -7.36 15.88 -27.46
CA MET A 255 -6.23 15.16 -26.88
C MET A 255 -5.75 15.83 -25.58
N TYR A 256 -5.57 17.15 -25.60
CA TYR A 256 -5.14 17.88 -24.40
C TYR A 256 -6.23 17.98 -23.32
N ARG A 257 -7.51 18.04 -23.68
CA ARG A 257 -8.61 17.96 -22.69
C ARG A 257 -8.60 16.61 -21.99
N ARG A 258 -8.51 15.52 -22.76
CA ARG A 258 -8.42 14.16 -22.19
C ARG A 258 -7.19 14.01 -21.29
N LEU A 259 -6.04 14.52 -21.71
CA LEU A 259 -4.83 14.47 -20.89
C LEU A 259 -4.96 15.29 -19.60
N ALA A 260 -5.71 16.41 -19.63
CA ALA A 260 -6.03 17.18 -18.43
C ALA A 260 -6.95 16.40 -17.49
N ASP A 261 -7.98 15.74 -18.03
CA ASP A 261 -8.92 14.92 -17.26
C ASP A 261 -8.23 13.70 -16.62
N ASP A 262 -7.33 13.03 -17.37
CA ASP A 262 -6.55 11.90 -16.88
C ASP A 262 -5.57 12.32 -15.76
N ALA A 263 -4.89 13.47 -15.93
CA ALA A 263 -4.01 14.03 -14.90
C ALA A 263 -4.80 14.46 -13.65
N TYR A 264 -5.98 15.07 -13.85
CA TYR A 264 -6.86 15.45 -12.75
C TYR A 264 -7.37 14.20 -11.99
N ARG A 265 -7.80 13.16 -12.69
CA ARG A 265 -8.23 11.91 -12.08
C ARG A 265 -7.10 11.27 -11.28
N THR A 266 -5.91 11.16 -11.86
CA THR A 266 -4.71 10.65 -11.19
C THR A 266 -4.40 11.47 -9.93
N SER A 267 -4.51 12.80 -9.98
CA SER A 267 -4.28 13.66 -8.80
C SER A 267 -5.27 13.36 -7.66
N LYS A 268 -6.54 13.07 -7.97
CA LYS A 268 -7.55 12.71 -6.97
C LYS A 268 -7.39 11.29 -6.46
N GLU A 269 -7.02 10.36 -7.34
CA GLU A 269 -6.68 8.98 -6.95
C GLU A 269 -5.52 8.98 -5.96
N LEU A 270 -4.45 9.73 -6.20
CA LEU A 270 -3.30 9.83 -5.29
C LEU A 270 -3.66 10.36 -3.88
N ILE A 271 -4.74 11.13 -3.75
CA ILE A 271 -5.24 11.63 -2.45
C ILE A 271 -6.09 10.56 -1.75
N ALA A 272 -6.99 9.92 -2.50
CA ALA A 272 -7.99 9.02 -1.92
C ALA A 272 -7.45 7.62 -1.65
N LEU A 273 -6.54 7.15 -2.50
CA LEU A 273 -6.12 5.76 -2.55
C LEU A 273 -5.29 5.32 -1.33
N PRO A 274 -4.29 6.07 -0.82
CA PRO A 274 -3.57 5.67 0.39
C PRO A 274 -4.48 5.53 1.61
N ARG A 275 -5.49 6.40 1.73
CA ARG A 275 -6.47 6.37 2.82
C ARG A 275 -7.37 5.13 2.74
N PHE A 276 -7.79 4.76 1.53
CA PHE A 276 -8.57 3.55 1.30
C PHE A 276 -7.76 2.27 1.55
N ILE A 277 -6.48 2.25 1.17
CA ILE A 277 -5.62 1.07 1.35
C ILE A 277 -5.30 0.81 2.82
N LYS A 278 -5.18 1.85 3.65
CA LYS A 278 -4.84 1.72 5.07
C LYS A 278 -5.86 0.89 5.88
N GLU A 279 -7.12 0.87 5.45
CA GLU A 279 -8.19 0.10 6.10
C GLU A 279 -8.22 -1.39 5.68
N LEU A 280 -7.45 -1.78 4.66
CA LEU A 280 -7.41 -3.15 4.14
C LEU A 280 -6.42 -4.03 4.92
N PRO A 281 -6.62 -5.36 4.95
CA PRO A 281 -5.63 -6.29 5.48
C PRO A 281 -4.30 -6.23 4.68
N GLN A 282 -3.17 -6.43 5.36
CA GLN A 282 -1.82 -6.23 4.80
C GLN A 282 -1.60 -6.97 3.46
N ASP A 283 -2.12 -8.18 3.32
CA ASP A 283 -2.02 -9.01 2.12
C ASP A 283 -2.78 -8.45 0.91
N MET A 284 -3.84 -7.66 1.15
CA MET A 284 -4.54 -6.91 0.12
C MET A 284 -3.83 -5.60 -0.20
N GLN A 285 -3.22 -4.93 0.79
CA GLN A 285 -2.47 -3.70 0.56
C GLN A 285 -1.33 -3.95 -0.43
N ASP A 286 -0.55 -5.01 -0.22
CA ASP A 286 0.58 -5.38 -1.09
C ASP A 286 0.14 -5.70 -2.52
N LYS A 287 -1.02 -6.37 -2.68
CA LYS A 287 -1.61 -6.64 -4.00
C LYS A 287 -2.03 -5.37 -4.71
N VAL A 288 -2.66 -4.44 -3.99
CA VAL A 288 -3.10 -3.16 -4.56
C VAL A 288 -1.88 -2.32 -4.96
N HIS A 289 -0.85 -2.27 -4.12
CA HIS A 289 0.42 -1.62 -4.46
C HIS A 289 1.08 -2.23 -5.70
N PHE A 290 1.08 -3.55 -5.83
CA PHE A 290 1.61 -4.24 -7.01
C PHE A 290 0.81 -3.92 -8.29
N ASP A 291 -0.51 -3.94 -8.22
CA ASP A 291 -1.39 -3.63 -9.37
C ASP A 291 -1.28 -2.16 -9.80
N LEU A 292 -1.19 -1.24 -8.83
CA LEU A 292 -0.93 0.18 -9.09
C LEU A 292 0.46 0.40 -9.68
N ALA A 293 1.47 -0.28 -9.13
CA ALA A 293 2.82 -0.22 -9.67
C ALA A 293 2.82 -0.70 -11.13
N TYR A 294 2.08 -1.76 -11.46
CA TYR A 294 1.93 -2.22 -12.83
C TYR A 294 1.20 -1.18 -13.71
N LYS A 295 0.07 -0.63 -13.26
CA LYS A 295 -0.74 0.34 -14.01
C LYS A 295 -0.03 1.67 -14.26
N TYR A 296 0.76 2.15 -13.30
CA TYR A 296 1.39 3.46 -13.33
C TYR A 296 2.89 3.41 -13.67
N PHE A 297 3.58 2.31 -13.37
CA PHE A 297 5.01 2.08 -13.61
C PHE A 297 5.22 0.83 -14.48
N GLY A 298 4.86 0.92 -15.76
CA GLY A 298 5.18 -0.09 -16.76
C GLY A 298 3.96 -0.64 -17.48
N ASN A 299 3.73 -0.14 -18.70
CA ASN A 299 2.63 -0.43 -19.64
C ASN A 299 1.34 0.38 -19.42
N GLY A 300 1.08 1.32 -20.33
CA GLY A 300 -0.22 1.99 -20.40
C GLY A 300 -0.34 3.20 -21.33
N ILE A 301 0.76 3.74 -21.86
CA ILE A 301 0.68 4.96 -22.71
C ILE A 301 0.11 4.67 -24.12
N HIS A 302 -0.19 3.43 -24.51
CA HIS A 302 -0.24 3.08 -25.94
C HIS A 302 -1.52 2.52 -26.58
N HIS A 303 -2.68 2.33 -25.92
CA HIS A 303 -3.83 1.73 -26.66
C HIS A 303 -5.18 2.45 -26.61
N GLU A 304 -5.63 3.03 -25.49
CA GLU A 304 -7.01 3.56 -25.44
C GLU A 304 -7.15 5.06 -25.73
N SER A 305 -6.06 5.83 -25.60
CA SER A 305 -6.07 7.26 -25.90
C SER A 305 -5.88 7.59 -27.38
N TYR A 306 -5.40 6.61 -28.17
CA TYR A 306 -5.11 6.80 -29.59
C TYR A 306 -6.33 6.51 -30.48
N THR A 307 -7.17 5.55 -30.10
CA THR A 307 -8.26 4.99 -30.93
C THR A 307 -9.44 5.94 -31.15
N GLY A 308 -9.82 6.75 -30.16
CA GLY A 308 -10.95 7.68 -30.29
C GLY A 308 -10.74 8.81 -31.31
N GLY A 309 -9.51 9.32 -31.42
CA GLY A 309 -9.14 10.35 -32.39
C GLY A 309 -8.65 9.78 -33.74
N GLU A 310 -8.37 8.48 -33.81
CA GLU A 310 -8.02 7.77 -35.03
C GLU A 310 -9.26 7.55 -35.91
N ASN A 311 -10.40 7.17 -35.31
CA ASN A 311 -11.66 6.99 -36.03
C ASN A 311 -12.11 8.27 -36.77
N LEU A 312 -11.98 9.44 -36.14
CA LEU A 312 -12.30 10.72 -36.78
C LEU A 312 -11.34 11.11 -37.92
N MET A 313 -10.08 10.65 -37.90
CA MET A 313 -9.14 10.89 -39.00
C MET A 313 -9.40 9.93 -40.16
N HIS A 314 -9.69 8.65 -39.88
CA HIS A 314 -10.09 7.69 -40.91
C HIS A 314 -11.38 8.13 -41.59
N GLU A 315 -12.35 8.66 -40.85
CA GLU A 315 -13.58 9.21 -41.41
C GLU A 315 -13.32 10.44 -42.29
N ASN A 316 -12.46 11.37 -41.89
CA ASN A 316 -12.10 12.54 -42.70
C ASN A 316 -11.27 12.17 -43.95
N ILE A 317 -10.33 11.23 -43.84
CA ILE A 317 -9.54 10.73 -44.97
C ILE A 317 -10.44 9.99 -45.96
N LYS A 318 -11.38 9.18 -45.45
CA LYS A 318 -12.39 8.49 -46.27
C LYS A 318 -13.31 9.49 -46.98
N ALA A 319 -13.85 10.47 -46.26
CA ALA A 319 -14.71 11.51 -46.84
C ALA A 319 -13.97 12.33 -47.91
N ASN A 320 -12.72 12.71 -47.68
CA ASN A 320 -11.89 13.41 -48.67
C ASN A 320 -11.56 12.52 -49.88
N THR A 321 -11.33 11.22 -49.67
CA THR A 321 -11.06 10.26 -50.76
C THR A 321 -12.30 10.02 -51.61
N ASP A 322 -13.46 9.87 -50.98
CA ASP A 322 -14.74 9.69 -51.65
C ASP A 322 -15.14 10.95 -52.43
N PHE A 323 -14.83 12.14 -51.90
CA PHE A 323 -15.00 13.40 -52.62
C PHE A 323 -14.10 13.49 -53.87
N ILE A 324 -12.81 13.14 -53.76
CA ILE A 324 -11.88 13.13 -54.90
C ILE A 324 -12.34 12.12 -55.97
N LYS A 325 -12.85 10.95 -55.56
CA LYS A 325 -13.43 9.97 -56.49
C LYS A 325 -14.68 10.52 -57.18
N ALA A 326 -15.62 11.09 -56.43
CA ALA A 326 -16.82 11.69 -56.99
C ALA A 326 -16.51 12.82 -57.99
N VAL A 327 -15.52 13.67 -57.68
CA VAL A 327 -15.05 14.72 -58.61
C VAL A 327 -14.44 14.11 -59.87
N LYS A 328 -13.67 13.03 -59.74
CA LYS A 328 -13.06 12.32 -60.88
C LYS A 328 -14.12 11.64 -61.76
N ASP A 329 -15.18 11.10 -61.16
CA ASP A 329 -16.29 10.48 -61.87
C ASP A 329 -17.21 11.50 -62.57
N LEU A 330 -17.24 12.76 -62.08
CA LEU A 330 -17.98 13.87 -62.68
C LEU A 330 -17.25 14.56 -63.85
N THR A 331 -15.94 14.32 -64.03
CA THR A 331 -15.22 14.78 -65.23
C THR A 331 -15.62 13.92 -66.44
N PRO A 332 -16.23 14.49 -67.50
CA PRO A 332 -16.66 13.70 -68.65
C PRO A 332 -15.44 13.05 -69.32
N LYS A 333 -15.51 11.72 -69.53
CA LYS A 333 -14.58 11.02 -70.43
C LYS A 333 -14.70 11.66 -71.80
N VAL A 334 -13.69 12.43 -72.18
CA VAL A 334 -13.55 12.95 -73.55
C VAL A 334 -13.35 11.74 -74.46
N GLU A 335 -14.44 11.29 -75.11
CA GLU A 335 -14.36 10.37 -76.23
C GLU A 335 -13.67 11.09 -77.39
N VAL A 336 -12.43 10.71 -77.66
CA VAL A 336 -11.71 11.17 -78.86
C VAL A 336 -12.37 10.54 -80.09
N PRO A 337 -12.80 11.32 -81.10
CA PRO A 337 -13.37 10.76 -82.32
C PRO A 337 -12.29 9.99 -83.09
N LYS A 338 -12.60 8.75 -83.52
CA LYS A 338 -11.81 7.99 -84.49
C LYS A 338 -11.73 8.79 -85.81
N ALA A 339 -10.55 9.32 -86.12
CA ALA A 339 -10.23 9.81 -87.45
C ALA A 339 -9.67 8.67 -88.31
N GLU A 340 -10.15 8.64 -89.55
CA GLU A 340 -10.04 7.59 -90.55
C GLU A 340 -8.64 7.42 -91.12
N ALA A 341 -8.36 6.19 -91.56
CA ALA A 341 -7.16 5.82 -92.31
C ALA A 341 -7.25 6.32 -93.76
N VAL A 342 -6.17 6.93 -94.25
CA VAL A 342 -5.87 7.05 -95.69
C VAL A 342 -4.43 6.58 -95.93
N LYS A 343 -4.29 5.73 -96.95
CA LYS A 343 -3.09 4.99 -97.38
C LYS A 343 -2.19 5.77 -98.37
N ASP A 344 -0.95 5.28 -98.45
CA ASP A 344 0.04 5.32 -99.53
C ASP A 344 0.69 6.70 -99.84
N ASP A 345 2.00 6.82 -100.08
CA ASP A 345 2.82 5.99 -100.97
C ASP A 345 4.35 6.20 -100.77
N LYS A 346 5.11 5.10 -100.96
CA LYS A 346 6.53 4.98 -101.45
C LYS A 346 7.77 5.36 -100.61
N ALA A 347 8.50 4.30 -100.24
CA ALA A 347 9.97 4.23 -100.17
C ALA A 347 10.61 4.39 -101.59
N PRO A 348 11.94 4.63 -101.71
CA PRO A 348 12.98 3.58 -101.61
C PRO A 348 14.21 4.03 -100.77
N LYS A 349 14.81 3.17 -99.93
CA LYS A 349 15.86 2.15 -100.19
C LYS A 349 17.30 2.68 -100.35
N ASP A 350 18.16 2.02 -99.56
CA ASP A 350 19.56 1.61 -99.81
C ASP A 350 20.74 2.36 -99.15
N ALA A 351 21.50 1.51 -98.41
CA ALA A 351 22.94 1.49 -98.13
C ALA A 351 23.53 2.62 -97.24
N ALA A 352 24.42 2.38 -96.27
CA ALA A 352 25.28 1.23 -95.97
C ALA A 352 25.51 1.13 -94.45
#